data_AF-A0A1V5UFB4-F1
#
_entry.id   AF-A0A1V5UFB4-F1
#
_cell.length_a   1.000
_cell.length_b   1.000
_cell.length_c   1.000
_cell.angle_alpha   90.00
_cell.angle_beta   90.00
_cell.angle_gamma   90.00
#
_symmetry.space_group_name_H-M   'P 1'
#
loop_
_entity.id
_entity.type
_entity.pdbx_description
1 polymer ?
#
loop_
_entity_poly.entity_id
_entity_poly.type
_entity_poly.pdbx_seq_one_letter_code
_entity_poly.pdbx_strand_id
1 'polypeptide(L)'
;MFLFRSSAALASVGTAGVPGVGMITLSMVLQSVGLPLEGIALIIGVDRILDMFRTTVNVLGDIACTLVVAKSENEFDSKIFNIE
;
A
#
# COMPACT_ATOMS: atom_id res chain seq x y z
N MET A 1 -16.69 -2.29 12.93
CA MET A 1 -15.48 -1.44 12.89
C MET A 1 -14.19 -2.24 13.12
N PHE A 2 -14.06 -3.00 14.22
CA PHE A 2 -12.83 -3.75 14.54
C PHE A 2 -12.44 -4.83 13.50
N LEU A 3 -13.40 -5.62 13.01
CA LEU A 3 -13.14 -6.67 12.01
C LEU A 3 -12.59 -6.14 10.67
N PHE A 4 -13.01 -4.92 10.28
CA PHE A 4 -12.54 -4.27 9.06
C PHE A 4 -11.06 -3.87 9.18
N ARG A 5 -10.63 -3.35 10.34
CA ARG A 5 -9.22 -2.99 10.59
C ARG A 5 -8.30 -4.21 10.54
N SER A 6 -8.71 -5.33 11.13
CA SER A 6 -7.90 -6.56 11.11
C SER A 6 -7.76 -7.13 9.70
N SER A 7 -8.85 -7.12 8.93
CA SER A 7 -8.83 -7.58 7.53
C SER A 7 -7.95 -6.69 6.65
N ALA A 8 -8.01 -5.37 6.84
CA ALA A 8 -7.15 -4.42 6.13
C ALA A 8 -5.66 -4.60 6.47
N ALA A 9 -5.32 -4.83 7.75
CA ALA A 9 -3.95 -5.10 8.17
C ALA A 9 -3.41 -6.40 7.55
N LEU A 10 -4.21 -7.47 7.53
CA LEU A 10 -3.85 -8.75 6.92
C LEU A 10 -3.68 -8.62 5.39
N ALA A 11 -4.54 -7.87 4.72
CA ALA A 11 -4.43 -7.59 3.28
C ALA A 11 -3.17 -6.75 2.94
N SER A 12 -2.75 -5.86 3.85
CA SER A 12 -1.55 -5.04 3.68
C SER A 12 -0.27 -5.87 3.65
N VAL A 13 -0.19 -6.96 4.43
CA VAL A 13 0.99 -7.85 4.44
C VAL A 13 1.07 -8.70 3.16
N GLY A 14 -0.07 -9.00 2.51
CA GLY A 14 -0.14 -9.84 1.32
C GLY A 14 0.12 -9.14 -0.02
N THR A 15 0.21 -7.81 -0.05
CA THR A 15 0.41 -7.03 -1.29
C THR A 15 1.88 -6.64 -1.46
N ALA A 16 2.74 -7.65 -1.67
CA ALA A 16 4.13 -7.43 -2.02
C ALA A 16 4.23 -6.76 -3.41
N GLY A 17 4.36 -5.43 -3.45
CA GLY A 17 5.09 -4.64 -4.45
C GLY A 17 4.76 -4.76 -5.95
N VAL A 18 3.72 -5.48 -6.38
CA VAL A 18 3.42 -5.61 -7.82
C VAL A 18 2.58 -4.42 -8.31
N PRO A 19 3.07 -3.62 -9.28
CA PRO A 19 2.29 -2.54 -9.87
C PRO A 19 1.04 -3.09 -10.58
N GLY A 20 -0.12 -2.51 -10.32
CA GLY A 20 -1.38 -2.82 -11.02
C GLY A 20 -2.26 -3.91 -10.40
N VAL A 21 -1.94 -4.43 -9.21
CA VAL A 21 -2.81 -5.39 -8.47
C VAL A 21 -4.18 -4.77 -8.13
N GLY A 22 -4.22 -3.45 -7.95
CA GLY A 22 -5.45 -2.68 -7.72
C GLY A 22 -6.49 -2.86 -8.84
N MET A 23 -6.09 -2.79 -10.11
CA MET A 23 -7.01 -3.00 -11.24
C MET A 23 -7.50 -4.44 -11.36
N ILE A 24 -6.62 -5.42 -11.11
CA ILE A 24 -6.98 -6.84 -11.17
C ILE A 24 -8.06 -7.14 -10.13
N THR A 25 -7.89 -6.60 -8.92
CA THR A 25 -8.86 -6.79 -7.84
C THR A 25 -10.17 -6.05 -8.13
N LEU A 26 -10.10 -4.81 -8.66
CA LEU A 26 -11.29 -4.01 -8.98
C LEU A 26 -12.14 -4.64 -10.09
N SER A 27 -11.50 -5.15 -11.15
CA SER A 27 -12.18 -5.85 -12.25
C SER A 27 -12.83 -7.16 -11.79
N MET A 28 -12.18 -7.90 -10.89
CA MET A 28 -12.74 -9.12 -10.29
C MET A 28 -13.95 -8.82 -9.40
N VAL A 29 -13.91 -7.75 -8.61
CA VAL A 29 -15.04 -7.31 -7.77
C VAL A 29 -16.22 -6.86 -8.64
N LEU A 30 -16.00 -6.06 -9.68
CA LEU A 30 -17.09 -5.57 -10.54
C LEU A 30 -17.78 -6.69 -11.31
N GLN A 31 -17.03 -7.71 -11.77
CA GLN A 31 -17.62 -8.94 -12.32
C GLN A 31 -18.46 -9.69 -11.28
N SER A 32 -18.02 -9.74 -10.02
CA SER A 32 -18.75 -10.44 -8.94
C SER A 32 -20.08 -9.79 -8.57
N VAL A 33 -20.25 -8.47 -8.81
CA VAL A 33 -21.51 -7.73 -8.58
C VAL A 33 -22.31 -7.44 -9.85
N GLY A 34 -21.89 -7.98 -11.01
CA GLY A 34 -22.63 -7.88 -12.28
C GLY A 34 -22.63 -6.49 -12.91
N LEU A 35 -21.64 -5.65 -12.59
CA LEU A 35 -21.55 -4.29 -13.12
C LEU A 35 -20.75 -4.25 -14.44
N PRO A 36 -21.20 -3.44 -15.43
CA PRO A 36 -20.52 -3.29 -16.71
C PRO A 36 -19.08 -2.75 -16.55
N LEU A 37 -18.14 -3.39 -17.24
CA LEU A 37 -16.70 -3.08 -17.16
C LEU A 37 -16.37 -1.69 -17.72
N GLU A 38 -17.27 -1.09 -18.52
CA GLU A 38 -17.11 0.22 -19.12
C GLU A 38 -16.87 1.33 -18.08
N GLY A 39 -17.37 1.18 -16.84
CA GLY A 39 -17.12 2.14 -15.75
C GLY A 39 -15.67 2.17 -15.26
N ILE A 40 -14.89 1.11 -15.49
CA ILE A 40 -13.47 1.03 -15.11
C ILE A 40 -12.62 1.94 -16.01
N ALA A 41 -13.04 2.18 -17.26
CA ALA A 41 -12.29 2.98 -18.22
C ALA A 41 -11.99 4.41 -17.74
N LEU A 42 -12.89 4.97 -16.93
CA LEU A 42 -12.70 6.29 -16.30
C LEU A 42 -11.66 6.26 -15.16
N ILE A 43 -11.49 5.13 -14.50
CA ILE A 43 -10.64 4.97 -13.32
C ILE A 43 -9.21 4.53 -13.73
N ILE A 44 -9.03 3.85 -14.86
CA ILE A 44 -7.72 3.38 -15.37
C ILE A 44 -6.68 4.51 -15.41
N GLY A 45 -7.07 5.71 -15.86
CA GLY A 45 -6.17 6.85 -15.96
C GLY A 45 -5.66 7.35 -14.61
N VAL A 46 -6.50 7.29 -13.59
CA VAL A 46 -6.18 7.74 -12.23
C VAL A 46 -5.54 6.62 -11.40
N ASP A 47 -5.87 5.36 -11.70
CA ASP A 47 -5.33 4.18 -10.99
C ASP A 47 -3.81 4.13 -11.05
N ARG A 48 -3.19 4.45 -12.19
CA ARG A 48 -1.72 4.52 -12.28
C ARG A 48 -1.09 5.50 -11.30
N ILE A 49 -1.71 6.65 -11.09
CA ILE A 49 -1.24 7.66 -10.15
C ILE A 49 -1.47 7.19 -8.70
N LEU A 50 -2.66 6.65 -8.43
CA LEU A 50 -3.03 6.13 -7.11
C LEU A 50 -2.18 4.93 -6.70
N ASP A 51 -1.78 4.09 -7.64
CA ASP A 51 -0.94 2.92 -7.40
C ASP A 51 0.48 3.34 -6.99
N MET A 52 1.05 4.33 -7.67
CA MET A 52 2.35 4.90 -7.29
C MET A 52 2.30 5.54 -5.89
N PHE A 53 1.21 6.22 -5.55
CA PHE A 53 1.03 6.74 -4.20
C PHE A 53 0.96 5.62 -3.17
N ARG A 54 0.20 4.54 -3.40
CA ARG A 54 0.13 3.38 -2.49
C ARG A 54 1.51 2.78 -2.22
N THR A 55 2.32 2.55 -3.27
CA THR A 55 3.69 2.04 -3.09
C THR A 55 4.54 3.00 -2.25
N THR A 56 4.44 4.31 -2.51
CA THR A 56 5.21 5.33 -1.78
C THR A 56 4.83 5.36 -0.30
N VAL A 57 3.54 5.35 0.03
CA VAL A 57 3.09 5.39 1.43
C VAL A 57 3.47 4.11 2.16
N ASN A 58 3.40 2.95 1.50
CA ASN A 58 3.82 1.67 2.09
C ASN A 58 5.32 1.67 2.41
N VAL A 59 6.18 2.08 1.47
CA VAL A 59 7.63 2.16 1.70
C VAL A 59 7.97 3.19 2.80
N LEU A 60 7.25 4.32 2.85
CA LEU A 60 7.43 5.31 3.91
C LEU A 60 7.10 4.73 5.30
N GLY A 61 6.03 3.94 5.39
CA GLY A 61 5.65 3.23 6.61
C GLY A 61 6.71 2.23 7.07
N ASP A 62 7.27 1.46 6.15
CA ASP A 62 8.36 0.51 6.43
C ASP A 62 9.60 1.24 6.96
N ILE A 63 10.02 2.34 6.30
CA ILE A 63 11.16 3.16 6.76
C ILE A 63 10.90 3.71 8.17
N ALA A 64 9.71 4.26 8.42
CA ALA A 64 9.37 4.79 9.74
C ALA A 64 9.40 3.70 10.82
N CYS A 65 8.86 2.52 10.52
CA CYS A 65 8.90 1.38 11.43
C CYS A 65 10.34 0.92 11.71
N THR A 66 11.16 0.78 10.66
CA THR A 66 12.59 0.44 10.78
C THR A 66 13.34 1.43 11.66
N LEU A 67 13.11 2.74 11.50
CA LEU A 67 13.75 3.76 12.34
C LEU A 67 13.33 3.65 13.81
N VAL A 68 12.04 3.41 14.07
CA VAL A 68 11.52 3.22 15.44
C VAL A 68 12.11 1.96 16.08
N VAL A 69 12.13 0.84 15.35
CA VAL A 69 12.71 -0.43 15.83
C VAL A 69 14.21 -0.29 16.06
N ALA A 70 14.95 0.27 15.11
CA ALA A 70 16.40 0.49 15.26
C ALA A 70 16.72 1.35 16.50
N LYS A 71 15.90 2.37 16.77
CA LYS A 71 16.06 3.20 17.98
C LYS A 71 15.74 2.43 19.26
N SER A 72 14.74 1.56 19.24
CA SER A 72 14.39 0.69 20.37
C SER A 72 15.48 -0.34 20.68
N GLU A 73 16.08 -0.93 19.64
CA GLU A 73 17.13 -1.95 19.76
C GLU A 73 18.55 -1.36 19.95
N ASN A 74 18.69 -0.04 20.09
CA ASN A 74 19.98 0.68 20.14
C ASN A 74 20.88 0.49 18.90
N GLU A 75 20.32 0.07 17.78
CA GLU A 75 20.99 -0.10 16.48
C GLU A 75 20.84 1.15 15.57
N PHE A 76 20.29 2.25 16.10
CA PHE A 76 20.08 3.48 15.35
C PHE A 76 21.33 4.36 15.29
N ASP A 77 21.96 4.42 14.12
CA ASP A 77 23.10 5.32 13.89
C ASP A 77 22.66 6.76 13.65
N SER A 78 22.70 7.55 14.72
CA SER A 78 22.35 8.97 14.71
C SER A 78 23.37 9.84 13.95
N LYS A 79 24.62 9.36 13.75
CA LYS A 79 25.65 10.12 13.02
C LYS A 79 25.41 10.05 11.51
N ILE A 80 24.92 8.92 11.01
CA ILE A 80 24.51 8.76 9.61
C ILE A 80 23.18 9.48 9.33
N PHE A 81 22.27 9.51 10.30
CA PHE A 81 20.96 10.13 10.10
C PHE A 81 21.00 11.68 10.15
N ASN A 82 21.84 12.27 11.01
CA ASN A 82 21.98 13.73 11.14
C ASN A 82 23.20 14.27 10.35
N ILE A 83 23.44 13.76 9.14
CA ILE A 83 24.44 14.39 8.27
C ILE A 83 23.81 15.71 7.80
N GLU A 84 24.31 16.83 8.33
CA GLU A 84 24.03 18.19 7.84
C GLU A 84 24.37 18.34 6.35
#